data_AF-A0A9E2QFX8-F1
#
_entry.id   AF-A0A9E2QFX8-F1
#
_cell.length_a   1.000
_cell.length_b   1.000
_cell.length_c   1.000
_cell.angle_alpha   90.00
_cell.angle_beta   90.00
_cell.angle_gamma   90.00
#
_symmetry.space_group_name_H-M   'P 1'
#
loop_
_entity.id
_entity.type
_entity.pdbx_description
1 polymer ?
#
loop_
_entity_poly.entity_id
_entity_poly.type
_entity_poly.pdbx_seq_one_letter_code
_entity_poly.pdbx_strand_id
1 'polypeptide(L)' 'IIYNTFPYVLLWNIDYTRLLYWNKFGAPDTVLSRYGNESSAYWYWWLDEDSEADLHDAIMNNSMLPQKELSIYFDEVF' A
#
# COMPACT_ATOMS: atom_id res chain seq x y z
N ILE A 1 -28.92 -23.16 -2.83
CA ILE A 1 -27.99 -22.15 -2.30
C ILE A 1 -27.47 -22.67 -0.96
N ILE A 2 -26.14 -22.67 -0.73
CA ILE A 2 -25.50 -23.30 0.44
C ILE A 2 -26.01 -22.74 1.77
N TYR A 3 -26.40 -21.46 1.83
CA TYR A 3 -26.98 -20.86 3.05
C TYR A 3 -28.32 -21.51 3.49
N ASN A 4 -29.05 -22.16 2.58
CA ASN A 4 -30.30 -22.85 2.93
C ASN A 4 -30.05 -24.21 3.61
N THR A 5 -28.84 -24.77 3.49
CA THR A 5 -28.52 -26.10 4.01
C THR A 5 -28.06 -26.05 5.46
N PHE A 6 -27.47 -24.93 5.90
CA PHE A 6 -26.99 -24.73 7.27
C PHE A 6 -27.18 -23.27 7.70
N PRO A 7 -27.60 -23.00 8.95
CA PRO A 7 -27.68 -21.63 9.45
C PRO A 7 -26.25 -21.05 9.56
N TYR A 8 -25.95 -20.07 8.70
CA TYR A 8 -24.68 -19.35 8.69
C TYR A 8 -24.90 -17.93 9.19
N VAL A 9 -24.10 -17.49 10.16
CA VAL A 9 -24.06 -16.09 10.58
C VAL A 9 -22.93 -15.41 9.82
N LEU A 10 -23.27 -14.50 8.90
CA LEU A 10 -22.29 -13.70 8.19
C LEU A 10 -21.77 -12.61 9.12
N LEU A 11 -20.45 -12.57 9.29
CA LEU A 11 -19.77 -11.53 10.07
C LEU A 11 -19.48 -10.30 9.20
N TRP A 12 -19.15 -9.20 9.87
CA TRP A 12 -18.74 -7.96 9.26
C TRP A 12 -17.35 -8.11 8.66
N ASN A 13 -17.21 -7.82 7.38
CA ASN A 13 -15.93 -7.79 6.68
C ASN A 13 -15.68 -6.37 6.18
N ILE A 14 -14.41 -6.00 6.05
CA ILE A 14 -14.00 -4.75 5.41
C ILE A 14 -13.91 -4.96 3.89
N ASP A 15 -14.19 -3.91 3.13
CA ASP A 15 -14.17 -3.89 1.66
C ASP A 15 -12.88 -3.26 1.09
N TYR A 16 -11.89 -3.01 1.94
CA TYR A 16 -10.60 -2.42 1.55
C TYR A 16 -9.42 -3.10 2.24
N THR A 17 -8.24 -2.92 1.66
CA THR A 17 -6.97 -3.43 2.18
C THR A 17 -6.18 -2.29 2.80
N ARG A 18 -5.78 -2.43 4.07
CA ARG A 18 -4.86 -1.49 4.74
C ARG A 18 -3.43 -1.95 4.54
N LEU A 19 -2.57 -1.07 4.02
CA LEU A 19 -1.17 -1.34 3.80
C LEU A 19 -0.31 -0.42 4.66
N LEU A 20 0.69 -0.99 5.33
CA LEU A 20 1.76 -0.25 5.97
C LEU A 20 3.07 -0.73 5.35
N TYR A 21 3.83 0.20 4.78
CA TYR A 21 5.07 -0.12 4.09
C TYR A 21 6.10 0.97 4.29
N TRP A 22 7.36 0.62 4.04
CA TRP A 22 8.45 1.57 4.10
C TRP A 22 8.46 2.42 2.84
N ASN A 23 8.54 3.74 3.02
CA ASN A 23 8.59 4.72 1.97
C ASN A 23 9.94 4.74 1.20
N LYS A 24 10.27 3.61 0.59
CA LYS A 24 11.39 3.41 -0.35
C LYS A 24 10.97 2.65 -1.62
N PHE A 25 9.71 2.24 -1.67
CA PHE A 25 9.15 1.50 -2.78
C PHE A 25 8.40 2.43 -3.71
N GLY A 26 8.59 2.21 -5.01
CA GLY A 26 7.68 2.65 -6.05
C GLY A 26 6.53 1.65 -6.18
N ALA A 27 5.33 2.18 -6.44
CA ALA A 27 4.13 1.39 -6.67
C ALA A 27 3.47 1.85 -7.98
N PRO A 28 2.76 0.95 -8.69
CA PRO A 28 1.97 1.35 -9.85
C PRO A 28 0.78 2.22 -9.43
N ASP A 29 0.18 2.96 -10.36
CA ASP A 29 -0.93 3.89 -10.10
C ASP A 29 -2.11 3.24 -9.35
N THR A 30 -2.40 1.96 -9.61
CA THR A 30 -3.48 1.23 -8.95
C THR A 30 -3.09 0.59 -7.61
N VAL A 31 -1.81 0.71 -7.21
CA VAL A 31 -1.16 0.17 -5.99
C VAL A 31 -1.16 -1.36 -5.87
N LEU A 32 -2.32 -1.99 -6.05
CA LEU A 32 -2.54 -3.43 -6.04
C LEU A 32 -3.10 -3.90 -7.39
N SER A 33 -3.10 -5.22 -7.60
CA SER A 33 -3.72 -5.83 -8.77
C SER A 33 -5.24 -5.94 -8.61
N ARG A 34 -5.97 -5.90 -9.74
CA ARG A 34 -7.45 -5.92 -9.75
C ARG A 34 -8.08 -7.14 -9.07
N TYR A 35 -7.46 -8.31 -9.17
CA TYR A 35 -7.99 -9.58 -8.64
C TYR A 35 -7.09 -10.21 -7.58
N GLY A 36 -6.01 -9.54 -7.21
CA GLY A 36 -5.09 -10.02 -6.20
C GLY A 36 -5.42 -9.47 -4.83
N ASN A 37 -4.51 -9.75 -3.91
CA ASN A 37 -4.53 -9.27 -2.54
C ASN A 37 -3.27 -8.45 -2.27
N GLU A 38 -3.01 -8.13 -1.00
CA GLU A 38 -1.82 -7.41 -0.55
C GLU A 38 -0.50 -8.05 -1.03
N SER A 39 -0.48 -9.36 -1.30
CA SER A 39 0.71 -10.06 -1.82
C SER A 39 1.10 -9.62 -3.23
N SER A 40 0.22 -8.94 -3.95
CA SER A 40 0.56 -8.36 -5.26
C SER A 40 1.65 -7.29 -5.16
N ALA A 41 1.80 -6.63 -4.00
CA ALA A 41 2.89 -5.68 -3.74
C ALA A 41 4.28 -6.31 -3.95
N TYR A 42 4.47 -7.59 -3.61
CA TYR A 42 5.76 -8.27 -3.79
C TYR A 42 6.22 -8.36 -5.24
N TRP A 43 5.30 -8.38 -6.20
CA TRP A 43 5.60 -8.57 -7.62
C TRP A 43 5.55 -7.26 -8.40
N TYR A 44 4.68 -6.33 -8.00
CA TYR A 44 4.45 -5.10 -8.73
C TYR A 44 5.21 -3.90 -8.18
N TRP A 45 5.63 -3.93 -6.91
CA TRP A 45 6.40 -2.82 -6.35
C TRP A 45 7.88 -3.02 -6.62
N TRP A 46 8.58 -1.92 -6.81
CA TRP A 46 10.02 -1.91 -7.06
C TRP A 46 10.72 -1.02 -6.05
N LEU A 47 12.03 -1.23 -5.89
CA LEU A 47 12.85 -0.30 -5.14
C LEU A 47 13.02 0.97 -5.98
N ASP A 48 12.67 2.11 -5.41
CA ASP A 48 12.84 3.39 -6.08
C ASP A 48 14.28 3.88 -5.89
N GLU A 49 15.04 3.96 -6.98
CA GLU A 49 16.48 4.30 -6.92
C GLU A 49 16.71 5.72 -6.40
N ASP A 50 15.82 6.66 -6.74
CA ASP A 50 15.87 8.04 -6.26
C ASP A 50 15.65 8.11 -4.74
N SER A 51 14.64 7.41 -4.21
CA SER A 51 14.39 7.32 -2.76
C SER A 51 15.56 6.68 -1.99
N GLU A 52 16.26 5.72 -2.60
CA GLU A 52 17.44 5.09 -1.98
C GLU A 52 18.65 6.04 -1.98
N ALA A 53 18.86 6.79 -3.06
CA ALA A 53 19.92 7.80 -3.14
C ALA A 53 19.71 8.92 -2.09
N ASP A 54 18.48 9.42 -1.97
CA ASP A 54 18.12 10.43 -0.96
C ASP A 54 18.37 9.93 0.47
N LEU A 55 18.06 8.66 0.74
CA LEU A 55 18.33 8.03 2.03
C LEU A 55 19.84 7.94 2.30
N HIS A 56 20.62 7.51 1.31
CA HIS A 56 22.06 7.39 1.44
C HIS A 56 22.71 8.77 1.70
N ASP A 57 22.31 9.80 0.96
CA ASP A 57 22.81 11.16 1.15
C ASP A 57 22.40 11.76 2.48
N ALA A 58 21.19 11.50 2.97
CA ALA A 58 20.74 11.94 4.28
C ALA A 58 21.55 11.31 5.41
N ILE A 59 21.88 10.01 5.28
CA ILE A 59 22.76 9.30 6.23
C ILE A 59 24.16 9.91 6.22
N MET A 60 24.75 10.13 5.03
CA MET A 60 26.10 10.68 4.88
C MET A 60 26.23 12.09 5.45
N ASN A 61 25.21 12.92 5.23
CA ASN A 61 25.20 14.32 5.68
C ASN A 61 24.59 14.51 7.08
N ASN A 62 24.16 13.44 7.75
CA ASN A 62 23.42 13.45 9.02
C ASN A 62 22.25 14.45 8.98
N SER A 63 21.57 14.51 7.84
CA SER A 63 20.43 15.39 7.58
C SER A 63 19.12 14.61 7.62
N MET A 64 18.00 15.33 7.70
CA MET A 64 16.68 14.72 7.69
C MET A 64 16.30 14.35 6.25
N LEU A 65 15.65 13.20 6.06
CA LEU A 65 15.06 12.87 4.76
C LEU A 65 13.93 13.86 4.42
N PRO A 66 13.80 14.22 3.14
CA PRO A 66 12.64 14.96 2.68
C PRO A 66 11.38 14.11 2.94
N GLN A 67 10.36 14.75 3.51
CA GLN A 67 9.06 14.09 3.69
C GLN A 67 8.42 13.92 2.32
N LYS A 68 8.09 12.69 1.93
CA LYS A 68 7.32 12.45 0.70
C LYS A 68 5.94 13.08 0.82
N GLU A 69 5.43 13.57 -0.29
CA GLU A 69 4.14 14.24 -0.29
C GLU A 69 3.06 13.33 0.28
N LEU A 70 2.33 13.87 1.25
CA LEU A 70 1.19 13.18 1.83
C LEU A 70 0.06 13.23 0.80
N SER A 71 0.00 12.21 -0.05
CA SER A 71 -1.10 12.03 -1.00
C SER A 71 -2.35 11.59 -0.24
N ILE A 72 -3.27 12.53 0.00
CA ILE A 72 -4.58 12.22 0.58
C ILE A 72 -5.64 12.39 -0.51
N TYR A 73 -6.13 11.28 -1.05
CA TYR A 73 -7.19 11.28 -2.03
C TYR A 73 -8.54 11.33 -1.31
N PHE A 74 -9.14 12.52 -1.24
CA PHE A 74 -10.39 12.76 -0.50
C PHE A 74 -11.67 12.72 -1.36
N ASP A 75 -11.59 12.63 -2.68
CA ASP A 75 -12.76 12.56 -3.58
C ASP A 75 -13.43 11.16 -3.62
N GLU A 76 -12.89 10.21 -2.85
CA GLU A 76 -13.50 8.94 -2.39
C GLU A 76 -13.91 9.00 -0.89
N VAL A 77 -13.72 10.14 -0.21
CA VAL A 77 -13.73 10.26 1.27
C VAL A 77 -14.94 11.04 1.80
N PHE A 78 -15.88 11.44 0.93
CA PHE A 78 -17.26 11.79 1.33
C PHE A 78 -18.29 11.25 0.34
#